data_AF-A0AAV5XYF9-F1
#
_entry.id   AF-A0AAV5XYF9-F1
#
_cell.length_a   1.000
_cell.length_b   1.000
_cell.length_c   1.000
_cell.angle_alpha   90.00
_cell.angle_beta   90.00
_cell.angle_gamma   90.00
#
_symmetry.space_group_name_H-M   'P 1'
#
loop_
_entity.id
_entity.type
_entity.pdbx_description
1 polymer ?
#
loop_
_entity_poly.entity_id
_entity_poly.type
_entity_poly.pdbx_seq_one_letter_code
_entity_poly.pdbx_strand_id
1 'polypeptide(L)'
;MVPRSLPRVLRRPRRVALVLGLLLLTAVLGEAHVVLDGQTVQPLLLDIARYLKEARDGASEDARLEALYGLGERAQSLSDLMNLDVTSHGQSLYADLLVRRLQEYGIRIRRVERNMRYVYDMAAFQEYLKRSPRGKRAAEASFRVMAQAFYGSVGANPADLVDIDVDQLQKAILREEAFIKDYPRFDNVKDVRFFLAMDYYRLSRHSRDPATARKYEQRAAHALTELLREYPGTAEARAAEVILEALTAQGR
;
A
#
# COMPACT_ATOMS: atom_id res chain seq x y z
N MET A 1 8.75 49.30 45.78
CA MET A 1 8.85 49.69 44.35
C MET A 1 9.05 48.41 43.56
N VAL A 2 8.06 48.04 42.76
CA VAL A 2 7.83 46.69 42.18
C VAL A 2 8.67 46.49 40.91
N PRO A 3 9.30 45.32 40.67
CA PRO A 3 9.95 45.03 39.40
C PRO A 3 8.91 44.58 38.35
N ARG A 4 8.90 45.23 37.18
CA ARG A 4 8.07 44.82 36.03
C ARG A 4 8.74 43.68 35.29
N SER A 5 8.14 42.49 35.37
CA SER A 5 8.44 41.32 34.55
C SER A 5 7.84 41.45 33.15
N LEU A 6 8.62 41.14 32.12
CA LEU A 6 8.17 41.00 30.73
C LEU A 6 7.43 39.66 30.55
N PRO A 7 6.30 39.60 29.82
CA PRO A 7 5.66 38.33 29.53
C PRO A 7 6.39 37.61 28.39
N ARG A 8 7.02 36.47 28.69
CA ARG A 8 7.41 35.46 27.71
C ARG A 8 6.15 34.82 27.14
N VAL A 9 5.78 35.20 25.93
CA VAL A 9 4.74 34.51 25.14
C VAL A 9 5.28 33.13 24.77
N LEU A 10 4.92 32.13 25.57
CA LEU A 10 5.12 30.71 25.25
C LEU A 10 4.25 30.35 24.05
N ARG A 11 4.85 30.31 22.86
CA ARG A 11 4.24 29.66 21.69
C ARG A 11 4.13 28.17 21.97
N ARG A 12 2.92 27.70 22.27
CA ARG A 12 2.61 26.27 22.35
C ARG A 12 2.76 25.66 20.95
N PRO A 13 3.51 24.55 20.77
CA PRO A 13 3.46 23.81 19.52
C PRO A 13 2.07 23.17 19.39
N ARG A 14 1.33 23.55 18.34
CA ARG A 14 0.10 22.87 17.94
C ARG A 14 0.50 21.48 17.44
N ARG A 15 0.27 20.45 18.25
CA ARG A 15 0.28 19.06 17.81
C ARG A 15 -0.91 18.88 16.88
N VAL A 16 -0.67 18.94 15.57
CA VAL A 16 -1.65 18.54 14.56
C VAL A 16 -1.67 17.02 14.59
N ALA A 17 -2.72 16.45 15.18
CA ALA A 17 -2.99 15.02 15.10
C ALA A 17 -3.46 14.71 13.67
N LEU A 18 -2.61 14.06 12.89
CA LEU A 18 -2.90 13.64 11.53
C LEU A 18 -3.68 12.33 11.61
N VAL A 19 -5.00 12.38 11.36
CA VAL A 19 -5.79 11.18 11.10
C VAL A 19 -5.70 10.91 9.60
N LEU A 20 -4.65 10.18 9.20
CA LEU A 20 -4.56 9.59 7.86
C LEU A 20 -4.96 8.12 7.98
N GLY A 21 -6.25 7.95 8.25
CA GLY A 21 -6.92 6.67 8.26
C GLY A 21 -8.30 6.90 7.69
N LEU A 22 -8.65 6.08 6.69
CA LEU A 22 -9.92 6.03 5.99
C LEU A 22 -10.03 7.02 4.81
N LEU A 23 -9.99 6.48 3.58
CA LEU A 23 -11.11 6.49 2.63
C LEU A 23 -10.64 6.02 1.23
N LEU A 24 -10.30 4.74 1.13
CA LEU A 24 -10.50 3.94 -0.09
C LEU A 24 -11.88 3.26 0.02
N LEU A 25 -12.94 4.06 0.16
CA LEU A 25 -14.33 3.61 0.05
C LEU A 25 -14.96 4.38 -1.10
N THR A 26 -14.64 3.96 -2.33
CA THR A 26 -15.50 4.24 -3.46
C THR A 26 -16.73 3.34 -3.35
N ALA A 27 -17.83 3.97 -2.93
CA ALA A 27 -19.24 3.61 -3.07
C ALA A 27 -19.56 2.16 -3.52
N VAL A 28 -19.87 1.30 -2.55
CA VAL A 28 -20.87 0.24 -2.74
C VAL A 28 -22.13 0.69 -1.98
N LEU A 29 -23.09 1.21 -2.72
CA LEU A 29 -24.45 1.39 -2.22
C LEU A 29 -25.07 0.00 -2.07
N GLY A 30 -25.19 -0.46 -0.83
CA GLY A 30 -25.80 -1.72 -0.45
C GLY A 30 -25.20 -2.23 0.86
N GLU A 31 -25.68 -1.75 2.01
CA GLU A 31 -25.37 -2.35 3.32
C GLU A 31 -26.03 -3.73 3.43
N ALA A 32 -25.49 -4.72 2.72
CA ALA A 32 -25.42 -6.05 3.28
C ALA A 32 -24.19 -6.04 4.19
N HIS A 33 -24.38 -6.16 5.50
CA HIS A 33 -23.27 -6.39 6.42
C HIS A 33 -22.53 -7.64 5.92
N VAL A 34 -21.37 -7.44 5.29
CA VAL A 34 -20.57 -8.56 4.78
C VAL A 34 -19.92 -9.22 6.00
N VAL A 35 -20.57 -10.26 6.49
CA VAL A 35 -20.03 -11.11 7.55
C VAL A 35 -19.05 -12.08 6.90
N LEU A 36 -17.87 -12.24 7.50
CA LEU A 36 -16.98 -13.33 7.11
C LEU A 36 -17.63 -14.65 7.50
N ASP A 37 -18.33 -15.26 6.56
CA ASP A 37 -19.04 -16.51 6.76
C ASP A 37 -18.65 -17.58 5.73
N GLY A 38 -19.09 -18.81 5.99
CA GLY A 38 -18.79 -19.95 5.12
C GLY A 38 -19.34 -19.78 3.70
N GLN A 39 -20.48 -19.10 3.51
CA GLN A 39 -21.08 -18.93 2.19
C GLN A 39 -20.24 -18.01 1.31
N THR A 40 -19.65 -16.97 1.91
CA THR A 40 -18.81 -16.00 1.22
C THR A 40 -17.39 -16.52 1.03
N VAL A 41 -16.84 -17.22 2.02
CA VAL A 41 -15.43 -17.68 2.01
C VAL A 41 -15.24 -18.98 1.23
N GLN A 42 -16.21 -19.90 1.24
CA GLN A 42 -16.02 -21.21 0.61
C GLN A 42 -15.75 -21.17 -0.90
N PRO A 43 -16.40 -20.32 -1.71
CA PRO A 43 -16.04 -20.16 -3.12
C PRO A 43 -14.59 -19.71 -3.30
N LEU A 44 -14.09 -18.79 -2.45
CA LEU A 44 -12.70 -18.35 -2.50
C LEU A 44 -11.72 -19.49 -2.17
N LEU A 45 -12.03 -20.31 -1.16
CA LEU A 45 -11.19 -21.46 -0.79
C LEU A 45 -11.16 -22.53 -1.89
N LEU A 46 -12.29 -22.77 -2.57
CA LEU A 46 -12.35 -23.70 -3.71
C LEU A 46 -11.52 -23.18 -4.89
N ASP A 47 -11.64 -21.89 -5.22
CA ASP A 47 -10.83 -21.25 -6.25
C ASP A 47 -9.33 -21.29 -5.91
N ILE A 48 -8.96 -21.02 -4.66
CA ILE A 48 -7.59 -21.14 -4.17
C ILE A 48 -7.05 -22.56 -4.37
N ALA A 49 -7.81 -23.57 -3.95
CA ALA A 49 -7.41 -24.98 -4.12
C ALA A 49 -7.26 -25.37 -5.59
N ARG A 50 -8.18 -24.91 -6.46
CA ARG A 50 -8.09 -25.11 -7.92
C ARG A 50 -6.82 -24.47 -8.47
N TYR A 51 -6.58 -23.19 -8.21
CA TYR A 51 -5.42 -22.48 -8.74
C TYR A 51 -4.10 -23.02 -8.20
N LEU A 52 -4.04 -23.48 -6.94
CA LEU A 52 -2.86 -24.17 -6.41
C LEU A 52 -2.53 -25.43 -7.21
N LYS A 53 -3.55 -26.23 -7.55
CA LYS A 53 -3.37 -27.42 -8.37
C LYS A 53 -2.93 -27.05 -9.79
N GLU A 54 -3.62 -26.10 -10.43
CA GLU A 54 -3.31 -25.68 -11.81
C GLU A 54 -1.93 -25.01 -11.93
N ALA A 55 -1.49 -24.24 -10.92
CA ALA A 55 -0.16 -23.63 -10.90
C ALA A 55 0.97 -24.66 -10.87
N ARG A 56 0.71 -25.87 -10.33
CA ARG A 56 1.65 -26.99 -10.25
C ARG A 56 1.53 -27.93 -11.46
N ASP A 57 0.31 -28.33 -11.77
CA ASP A 57 0.00 -29.45 -12.66
C ASP A 57 -0.60 -29.01 -14.00
N GLY A 58 -0.71 -27.69 -14.25
CA GLY A 58 -1.27 -27.15 -15.48
C GLY A 58 -0.60 -27.71 -16.73
N ALA A 59 -1.39 -27.93 -17.78
CA ALA A 59 -0.96 -28.59 -19.01
C ALA A 59 0.06 -27.78 -19.83
N SER A 60 0.11 -26.46 -19.64
CA SER A 60 1.05 -25.55 -20.29
C SER A 60 1.64 -24.56 -19.29
N GLU A 61 2.77 -23.95 -19.65
CA GLU A 61 3.36 -22.87 -18.85
C GLU A 61 2.41 -21.69 -18.70
N ASP A 62 1.73 -21.28 -19.78
CA ASP A 62 0.71 -20.24 -19.75
C ASP A 62 -0.42 -20.56 -18.76
N ALA A 63 -0.90 -21.81 -18.73
CA ALA A 63 -1.93 -22.22 -17.77
C ALA A 63 -1.42 -22.14 -16.32
N ARG A 64 -0.17 -22.55 -16.07
CA ARG A 64 0.45 -22.45 -14.73
C ARG A 64 0.64 -21.00 -14.30
N LEU A 65 1.02 -20.12 -15.23
CA LEU A 65 1.20 -18.70 -14.99
C LEU A 65 -0.13 -17.99 -14.71
N GLU A 66 -1.18 -18.22 -15.51
CA GLU A 66 -2.50 -17.66 -15.22
C GLU A 66 -3.06 -18.20 -13.90
N ALA A 67 -2.81 -19.45 -13.56
CA ALA A 67 -3.18 -20.01 -12.26
C ALA A 67 -2.41 -19.36 -11.09
N LEU A 68 -1.11 -19.06 -11.24
CA LEU A 68 -0.36 -18.30 -10.24
C LEU A 68 -0.94 -16.89 -10.04
N TYR A 69 -1.28 -16.22 -11.13
CA TYR A 69 -1.91 -14.90 -11.05
C TYR A 69 -3.27 -14.98 -10.33
N GLY A 70 -4.14 -15.91 -10.76
CA GLY A 70 -5.45 -16.14 -10.15
C GLY A 70 -5.37 -16.54 -8.67
N LEU A 71 -4.36 -17.34 -8.29
CA LEU A 71 -4.08 -17.68 -6.90
C LEU A 71 -3.80 -16.42 -6.06
N GLY A 72 -2.95 -15.53 -6.56
CA GLY A 72 -2.65 -14.26 -5.91
C GLY A 72 -3.89 -13.38 -5.74
N GLU A 73 -4.73 -13.28 -6.78
CA GLU A 73 -5.96 -12.49 -6.72
C GLU A 73 -6.93 -13.02 -5.66
N ARG A 74 -7.08 -14.34 -5.55
CA ARG A 74 -7.98 -14.95 -4.57
C ARG A 74 -7.45 -14.88 -3.16
N ALA A 75 -6.15 -15.07 -2.96
CA ALA A 75 -5.51 -14.88 -1.65
C ALA A 75 -5.64 -13.43 -1.16
N GLN A 76 -5.42 -12.46 -2.06
CA GLN A 76 -5.61 -11.04 -1.74
C GLN A 76 -7.09 -10.72 -1.45
N SER A 77 -8.03 -11.18 -2.29
CA SER A 77 -9.47 -10.97 -2.08
C SER A 77 -9.94 -11.52 -0.72
N LEU A 78 -9.41 -12.67 -0.31
CA LEU A 78 -9.70 -13.25 1.00
C LEU A 78 -9.14 -12.40 2.14
N SER A 79 -7.90 -11.90 2.00
CA SER A 79 -7.31 -10.97 2.97
C SER A 79 -8.12 -9.68 3.10
N ASP A 80 -8.65 -9.15 2.00
CA ASP A 80 -9.49 -7.95 1.99
C ASP A 80 -10.83 -8.20 2.67
N LEU A 81 -11.47 -9.35 2.41
CA LEU A 81 -12.69 -9.77 3.08
C LEU A 81 -12.48 -9.93 4.60
N MET A 82 -11.38 -10.54 5.02
CA MET A 82 -11.01 -10.66 6.43
C MET A 82 -10.79 -9.29 7.08
N ASN A 83 -10.23 -8.32 6.35
CA ASN A 83 -10.05 -6.95 6.84
C ASN A 83 -11.38 -6.20 6.98
N LEU A 84 -12.33 -6.42 6.07
CA LEU A 84 -13.67 -5.84 6.14
C LEU A 84 -14.41 -6.34 7.39
N ASP A 85 -14.31 -7.63 7.67
CA ASP A 85 -14.89 -8.25 8.85
C ASP A 85 -14.27 -7.72 10.15
N VAL A 86 -12.94 -7.64 10.23
CA VAL A 86 -12.26 -7.10 11.42
C VAL A 86 -12.61 -5.64 11.66
N THR A 87 -12.78 -4.86 10.60
CA THR A 87 -13.16 -3.45 10.72
C THR A 87 -14.57 -3.31 11.28
N SER A 88 -15.48 -4.21 10.91
CA SER A 88 -16.89 -4.17 11.33
C SER A 88 -17.13 -4.80 12.71
N HIS A 89 -16.44 -5.89 13.02
CA HIS A 89 -16.75 -6.77 14.15
C HIS A 89 -15.60 -6.93 15.16
N GLY A 90 -14.41 -6.37 14.88
CA GLY A 90 -13.24 -6.51 15.73
C GLY A 90 -12.53 -7.85 15.54
N GLN A 91 -12.29 -8.61 16.60
CA GLN A 91 -11.57 -9.89 16.47
C GLN A 91 -12.48 -10.99 15.91
N SER A 92 -11.97 -11.75 14.93
CA SER A 92 -12.71 -12.81 14.24
C SER A 92 -11.99 -14.15 14.40
N LEU A 93 -12.56 -15.05 15.22
CA LEU A 93 -12.04 -16.42 15.38
C LEU A 93 -12.04 -17.18 14.05
N TYR A 94 -13.03 -16.90 13.20
CA TYR A 94 -13.11 -17.53 11.88
C TYR A 94 -11.95 -17.09 10.98
N ALA A 95 -11.58 -15.80 11.00
CA ALA A 95 -10.40 -15.31 10.30
C ALA A 95 -9.10 -15.98 10.81
N ASP A 96 -8.95 -16.17 12.13
CA ASP A 96 -7.80 -16.87 12.71
C ASP A 96 -7.71 -18.34 12.26
N LEU A 97 -8.86 -19.03 12.12
CA LEU A 97 -8.92 -20.38 11.57
C LEU A 97 -8.53 -20.42 10.08
N LEU A 98 -8.96 -19.43 9.29
CA LEU A 98 -8.59 -19.32 7.88
C LEU A 98 -7.10 -19.13 7.70
N VAL A 99 -6.45 -18.30 8.52
CA VAL A 99 -4.99 -18.13 8.51
C VAL A 99 -4.27 -19.48 8.64
N ARG A 100 -4.66 -20.29 9.63
CA ARG A 100 -4.05 -21.61 9.87
C ARG A 100 -4.26 -22.55 8.69
N ARG A 101 -5.48 -22.61 8.16
CA ARG A 101 -5.83 -23.47 7.02
C ARG A 101 -5.07 -23.08 5.75
N LEU A 102 -4.91 -21.79 5.47
CA LEU A 102 -4.18 -21.31 4.30
C LEU A 102 -2.69 -21.61 4.37
N GLN A 103 -2.13 -21.61 5.58
CA GLN A 103 -0.73 -21.95 5.80
C GLN A 103 -0.42 -23.40 5.38
N GLU A 104 -1.34 -24.34 5.58
CA GLU A 104 -1.22 -25.73 5.09
C GLU A 104 -1.10 -25.81 3.57
N TYR A 105 -1.68 -24.83 2.86
CA TYR A 105 -1.59 -24.70 1.41
C TYR A 105 -0.39 -23.87 0.94
N GLY A 106 0.48 -23.42 1.87
CA GLY A 106 1.62 -22.57 1.57
C GLY A 106 1.27 -21.10 1.30
N ILE A 107 0.03 -20.69 1.57
CA ILE A 107 -0.43 -19.29 1.42
C ILE A 107 -0.34 -18.62 2.78
N ARG A 108 0.43 -17.53 2.87
CA ARG A 108 0.62 -16.83 4.14
C ARG A 108 -0.19 -15.54 4.17
N ILE A 109 -1.22 -15.57 4.99
CA ILE A 109 -1.91 -14.36 5.45
C ILE A 109 -1.59 -14.22 6.93
N ARG A 110 -1.09 -13.06 7.35
CA ARG A 110 -0.73 -12.80 8.76
C ARG A 110 -1.49 -11.60 9.28
N ARG A 111 -1.87 -11.64 10.56
CA ARG A 111 -2.41 -10.47 11.25
C ARG A 111 -1.24 -9.59 11.70
N VAL A 112 -1.27 -8.32 11.30
CA VAL A 112 -0.30 -7.31 11.72
C VAL A 112 -0.89 -6.57 12.91
N GLU A 113 -0.32 -6.76 14.10
CA GLU A 113 -0.86 -6.22 15.36
C GLU A 113 -0.97 -4.70 15.35
N ARG A 114 -0.01 -4.02 14.73
CA ARG A 114 0.05 -2.54 14.66
C ARG A 114 -1.23 -1.90 14.12
N ASN A 115 -1.82 -2.48 13.08
CA ASN A 115 -3.02 -1.96 12.44
C ASN A 115 -4.20 -2.95 12.49
N MET A 116 -4.01 -4.08 13.18
CA MET A 116 -4.97 -5.17 13.31
C MET A 116 -5.45 -5.76 11.99
N ARG A 117 -4.71 -5.55 10.89
CA ARG A 117 -5.09 -6.01 9.54
C ARG A 117 -4.49 -7.37 9.21
N TYR A 118 -5.20 -8.15 8.42
CA TYR A 118 -4.67 -9.30 7.71
C TYR A 118 -3.95 -8.87 6.44
N VAL A 119 -2.75 -9.42 6.26
CA VAL A 119 -1.85 -9.11 5.15
C VAL A 119 -1.39 -10.39 4.48
N TYR A 120 -1.70 -10.51 3.18
CA TYR A 120 -1.15 -11.52 2.30
C TYR A 120 0.31 -11.18 1.92
N ASP A 121 1.19 -12.19 1.87
CA ASP A 121 2.62 -12.03 1.55
C ASP A 121 2.94 -11.81 0.07
N MET A 122 1.93 -11.85 -0.81
CA MET A 122 2.06 -11.64 -2.27
C MET A 122 2.90 -12.70 -2.99
N ALA A 123 3.17 -13.85 -2.37
CA ALA A 123 4.09 -14.86 -2.91
C ALA A 123 3.73 -15.36 -4.32
N ALA A 124 2.44 -15.51 -4.64
CA ALA A 124 1.99 -16.00 -5.94
C ALA A 124 2.23 -14.97 -7.06
N PHE A 125 2.00 -13.68 -6.79
CA PHE A 125 2.33 -12.60 -7.72
C PHE A 125 3.85 -12.47 -7.92
N GLN A 126 4.63 -12.60 -6.84
CA GLN A 126 6.08 -12.57 -6.93
C GLN A 126 6.63 -13.73 -7.77
N GLU A 127 6.09 -14.94 -7.59
CA GLU A 127 6.47 -16.10 -8.40
C GLU A 127 6.03 -15.95 -9.86
N TYR A 128 4.84 -15.39 -10.12
CA TYR A 128 4.40 -15.02 -11.47
C TYR A 128 5.41 -14.09 -12.14
N LEU A 129 5.78 -12.98 -11.48
CA LEU A 129 6.70 -11.97 -12.02
C LEU A 129 8.10 -12.52 -12.25
N LYS A 130 8.54 -13.45 -11.40
CA LYS A 130 9.83 -14.14 -11.56
C LYS A 130 9.85 -15.01 -12.82
N ARG A 131 8.76 -15.73 -13.10
CA ARG A 131 8.66 -16.65 -14.26
C ARG A 131 8.28 -15.92 -15.55
N SER A 132 7.50 -14.84 -15.46
CA SER A 132 7.00 -14.09 -16.61
C SER A 132 7.06 -12.57 -16.36
N PRO A 133 8.27 -11.98 -16.29
CA PRO A 133 8.46 -10.57 -15.94
C PRO A 133 7.88 -9.59 -16.97
N ARG A 134 7.58 -10.07 -18.19
CA ARG A 134 6.91 -9.32 -19.26
C ARG A 134 5.64 -10.02 -19.74
N GLY A 135 5.07 -10.87 -18.89
CA GLY A 135 3.86 -11.62 -19.17
C GLY A 135 2.62 -10.73 -19.30
N LYS A 136 1.52 -11.32 -19.76
CA LYS A 136 0.24 -10.63 -19.98
C LYS A 136 -0.32 -9.94 -18.73
N ARG A 137 0.05 -10.40 -17.53
CA ARG A 137 -0.39 -9.86 -16.22
C ARG A 137 0.73 -9.15 -15.47
N ALA A 138 1.87 -8.90 -16.11
CA ALA A 138 3.05 -8.37 -15.42
C ALA A 138 2.80 -6.97 -14.83
N ALA A 139 2.04 -6.12 -15.52
CA ALA A 139 1.70 -4.80 -15.03
C ALA A 139 0.81 -4.90 -13.77
N GLU A 140 -0.26 -5.68 -13.83
CA GLU A 140 -1.20 -5.87 -12.72
C GLU A 140 -0.53 -6.53 -11.51
N ALA A 141 0.25 -7.59 -11.72
CA ALA A 141 0.97 -8.27 -10.65
C ALA A 141 2.02 -7.35 -10.00
N SER A 142 2.76 -6.58 -10.81
CA SER A 142 3.75 -5.62 -10.30
C SER A 142 3.07 -4.52 -9.48
N PHE A 143 1.96 -3.97 -9.98
CA PHE A 143 1.17 -2.98 -9.26
C PHE A 143 0.71 -3.49 -7.90
N ARG A 144 0.14 -4.70 -7.83
CA ARG A 144 -0.33 -5.30 -6.56
C ARG A 144 0.80 -5.46 -5.54
N VAL A 145 1.98 -5.93 -5.98
CA VAL A 145 3.15 -6.07 -5.12
C VAL A 145 3.65 -4.70 -4.62
N MET A 146 3.73 -3.71 -5.51
CA MET A 146 4.14 -2.35 -5.15
C MET A 146 3.15 -1.70 -4.17
N ALA A 147 1.85 -1.77 -4.44
CA ALA A 147 0.83 -1.21 -3.57
C ALA A 147 0.90 -1.83 -2.16
N GLN A 148 1.04 -3.16 -2.08
CA GLN A 148 1.18 -3.84 -0.78
C GLN A 148 2.44 -3.39 -0.02
N ALA A 149 3.57 -3.26 -0.72
CA ALA A 149 4.82 -2.81 -0.12
C ALA A 149 4.73 -1.35 0.35
N PHE A 150 4.17 -0.46 -0.48
CA PHE A 150 3.98 0.95 -0.16
C PHE A 150 3.12 1.10 1.08
N TYR A 151 1.88 0.61 1.06
CA TYR A 151 0.94 0.74 2.18
C TYR A 151 1.40 0.00 3.44
N GLY A 152 2.16 -1.09 3.31
CA GLY A 152 2.78 -1.78 4.44
C GLY A 152 3.87 -0.97 5.13
N SER A 153 4.49 -0.03 4.41
CA SER A 153 5.64 0.74 4.88
C SER A 153 5.31 2.14 5.41
N VAL A 154 4.10 2.65 5.15
CA VAL A 154 3.68 3.99 5.61
C VAL A 154 3.15 3.92 7.06
N GLY A 155 3.56 4.88 7.88
CA GLY A 155 3.15 5.01 9.27
C GLY A 155 2.07 6.06 9.49
N ALA A 156 1.80 6.38 10.76
CA ALA A 156 0.87 7.46 11.12
C ALA A 156 1.39 8.83 10.66
N ASN A 157 2.71 9.04 10.68
CA ASN A 157 3.32 10.15 9.99
C ASN A 157 3.71 9.70 8.56
N PRO A 158 3.29 10.43 7.50
CA PRO A 158 3.64 10.10 6.12
C PRO A 158 5.14 10.02 5.82
N ALA A 159 5.98 10.61 6.68
CA ALA A 159 7.42 10.51 6.57
C ALA A 159 8.00 9.19 7.11
N ASP A 160 7.25 8.42 7.92
CA ASP A 160 7.79 7.25 8.62
C ASP A 160 8.19 6.13 7.66
N LEU A 161 9.25 5.38 8.05
CA LEU A 161 9.66 4.13 7.41
C LEU A 161 9.30 2.98 8.34
N VAL A 162 8.21 2.29 8.01
CA VAL A 162 7.69 1.21 8.84
C VAL A 162 8.11 -0.13 8.27
N ASP A 163 8.79 -0.94 9.08
CA ASP A 163 9.30 -2.26 8.70
C ASP A 163 10.22 -2.25 7.46
N ILE A 164 10.73 -1.06 7.08
CA ILE A 164 11.69 -0.87 5.98
C ILE A 164 12.81 0.10 6.37
N ASP A 165 13.93 0.03 5.65
CA ASP A 165 15.04 0.96 5.76
C ASP A 165 15.19 1.85 4.50
N VAL A 166 16.18 2.73 4.51
CA VAL A 166 16.48 3.67 3.40
C VAL A 166 16.88 2.93 2.12
N ASP A 167 17.60 1.81 2.20
CA ASP A 167 18.05 1.06 1.03
C ASP A 167 16.87 0.36 0.35
N GLN A 168 15.93 -0.15 1.15
CA GLN A 168 14.67 -0.71 0.67
C GLN A 168 13.77 0.36 0.04
N LEU A 169 13.70 1.56 0.62
CA LEU A 169 12.99 2.71 0.03
C LEU A 169 13.58 3.11 -1.32
N GLN A 170 14.91 3.18 -1.45
CA GLN A 170 15.56 3.46 -2.73
C GLN A 170 15.24 2.39 -3.79
N LYS A 171 15.17 1.12 -3.40
CA LYS A 171 14.75 0.03 -4.30
C LYS A 171 13.29 0.17 -4.71
N ALA A 172 12.40 0.66 -3.82
CA ALA A 172 11.01 0.93 -4.16
C ALA A 172 10.92 2.04 -5.23
N ILE A 173 11.59 3.17 -5.00
CA ILE A 173 11.69 4.28 -5.95
C ILE A 173 12.14 3.81 -7.34
N LEU A 174 13.20 3.01 -7.43
CA LEU A 174 13.71 2.52 -8.72
C LEU A 174 12.70 1.62 -9.44
N ARG A 175 11.92 0.81 -8.70
CA ARG A 175 10.87 -0.04 -9.28
C ARG A 175 9.71 0.79 -9.79
N GLU A 176 9.30 1.82 -9.04
CA GLU A 176 8.21 2.72 -9.41
C GLU A 176 8.57 3.56 -10.64
N GLU A 177 9.78 4.13 -10.68
CA GLU A 177 10.33 4.82 -11.85
C GLU A 177 10.32 3.91 -13.08
N ALA A 178 10.78 2.66 -12.94
CA ALA A 178 10.77 1.67 -14.02
C ALA A 178 9.34 1.31 -14.46
N PHE A 179 8.42 1.10 -13.51
CA PHE A 179 7.03 0.77 -13.81
C PHE A 179 6.33 1.87 -14.60
N ILE A 180 6.48 3.13 -14.18
CA ILE A 180 5.87 4.27 -14.87
C ILE A 180 6.42 4.40 -16.30
N LYS A 181 7.72 4.12 -16.49
CA LYS A 181 8.35 4.12 -17.81
C LYS A 181 7.85 2.98 -18.69
N ASP A 182 7.73 1.78 -18.15
CA ASP A 182 7.39 0.58 -18.91
C ASP A 182 5.87 0.47 -19.17
N TYR A 183 5.05 1.04 -18.29
CA TYR A 183 3.58 0.97 -18.35
C TYR A 183 2.90 2.35 -18.19
N PRO A 184 3.20 3.34 -19.06
CA PRO A 184 2.72 4.72 -18.90
C PRO A 184 1.19 4.89 -19.08
N ARG A 185 0.51 3.88 -19.63
CA ARG A 185 -0.95 3.86 -19.86
C ARG A 185 -1.69 2.87 -18.98
N PHE A 186 -1.03 2.31 -17.96
CA PHE A 186 -1.70 1.42 -17.03
C PHE A 186 -2.79 2.17 -16.26
N ASP A 187 -3.95 1.56 -16.06
CA ASP A 187 -5.13 2.22 -15.50
C ASP A 187 -4.84 2.89 -14.14
N ASN A 188 -4.03 2.23 -13.29
CA ASN A 188 -3.65 2.74 -11.97
C ASN A 188 -2.24 3.36 -11.95
N VAL A 189 -1.72 3.83 -13.09
CA VAL A 189 -0.39 4.49 -13.14
C VAL A 189 -0.34 5.74 -12.25
N LYS A 190 -1.48 6.42 -12.06
CA LYS A 190 -1.64 7.53 -11.12
C LYS A 190 -1.24 7.13 -9.70
N ASP A 191 -1.67 5.97 -9.23
CA ASP A 191 -1.40 5.51 -7.87
C ASP A 191 0.10 5.23 -7.71
N VAL A 192 0.75 4.68 -8.73
CA VAL A 192 2.22 4.47 -8.74
C VAL A 192 2.97 5.80 -8.75
N ARG A 193 2.49 6.80 -9.49
CA ARG A 193 3.05 8.17 -9.44
C ARG A 193 2.91 8.79 -8.06
N PHE A 194 1.79 8.53 -7.37
CA PHE A 194 1.60 8.93 -5.98
C PHE A 194 2.57 8.21 -5.03
N PHE A 195 2.75 6.89 -5.16
CA PHE A 195 3.73 6.14 -4.37
C PHE A 195 5.14 6.74 -4.53
N LEU A 196 5.55 6.99 -5.78
CA LEU A 196 6.85 7.58 -6.09
C LEU A 196 7.04 8.98 -5.49
N ALA A 197 6.02 9.84 -5.59
CA ALA A 197 6.07 11.18 -5.01
C ALA A 197 6.23 11.13 -3.48
N MET A 198 5.51 10.21 -2.82
CA MET A 198 5.60 9.98 -1.39
C MET A 198 6.93 9.37 -0.98
N ASP A 199 7.49 8.44 -1.75
CA ASP A 199 8.76 7.80 -1.44
C ASP A 199 9.95 8.75 -1.67
N TYR A 200 9.85 9.67 -2.65
CA TYR A 200 10.77 10.81 -2.73
C TYR A 200 10.71 11.70 -1.49
N TYR A 201 9.49 12.04 -1.03
CA TYR A 201 9.32 12.81 0.19
C TYR A 201 9.97 12.09 1.38
N ARG A 202 9.65 10.82 1.59
CA ARG A 202 10.21 10.00 2.68
C ARG A 202 11.73 9.92 2.60
N LEU A 203 12.29 9.69 1.42
CA LEU A 203 13.75 9.63 1.24
C LEU A 203 14.41 10.97 1.57
N SER A 204 13.79 12.10 1.23
CA SER A 204 14.30 13.42 1.62
C SER A 204 14.39 13.60 3.15
N ARG A 205 13.45 13.01 3.91
CA ARG A 205 13.39 13.10 5.38
C ARG A 205 14.40 12.21 6.09
N HIS A 206 14.78 11.09 5.47
CA HIS A 206 15.66 10.09 6.07
C HIS A 206 17.08 10.09 5.49
N SER A 207 17.35 10.93 4.48
CA SER A 207 18.70 11.09 3.92
C SER A 207 19.62 11.83 4.89
N ARG A 208 20.80 11.24 5.16
CA ARG A 208 21.86 11.88 5.95
C ARG A 208 22.68 12.90 5.15
N ASP A 209 22.71 12.75 3.82
CA ASP A 209 23.38 13.69 2.93
C ASP A 209 22.43 14.85 2.58
N PRO A 210 22.78 16.11 2.93
CA PRO A 210 21.95 17.27 2.62
C PRO A 210 21.71 17.48 1.13
N ALA A 211 22.67 17.14 0.26
CA ALA A 211 22.50 17.29 -1.18
C ALA A 211 21.44 16.31 -1.71
N THR A 212 21.52 15.05 -1.29
CA THR A 212 20.52 14.03 -1.57
C THR A 212 19.16 14.41 -0.99
N ALA A 213 19.09 14.91 0.24
CA ALA A 213 17.84 15.35 0.87
C ALA A 213 17.14 16.41 0.01
N ARG A 214 17.86 17.49 -0.34
CA ARG A 214 17.32 18.58 -1.19
C ARG A 214 16.90 18.11 -2.58
N LYS A 215 17.68 17.22 -3.21
CA LYS A 215 17.34 16.64 -4.51
C LYS A 215 16.00 15.92 -4.47
N TYR A 216 15.79 15.07 -3.46
CA TYR A 216 14.55 14.30 -3.35
C TYR A 216 13.38 15.14 -2.84
N GLU A 217 13.62 16.18 -2.06
CA GLU A 217 12.62 17.18 -1.70
C GLU A 217 12.07 17.89 -2.94
N GLN A 218 12.95 18.36 -3.83
CA GLN A 218 12.55 18.99 -5.10
C GLN A 218 11.78 18.01 -6.01
N ARG A 219 12.23 16.76 -6.10
CA ARG A 219 11.53 15.73 -6.87
C ARG A 219 10.14 15.43 -6.31
N ALA A 220 10.02 15.35 -4.99
CA ALA A 220 8.73 15.17 -4.32
C ALA A 220 7.80 16.35 -4.60
N ALA A 221 8.26 17.59 -4.38
CA ALA A 221 7.46 18.78 -4.63
C ALA A 221 6.97 18.85 -6.09
N HIS A 222 7.85 18.53 -7.04
CA HIS A 222 7.50 18.49 -8.46
C HIS A 222 6.43 17.43 -8.75
N ALA A 223 6.66 16.18 -8.35
CA ALA A 223 5.76 15.07 -8.61
C ALA A 223 4.38 15.26 -7.95
N LEU A 224 4.35 15.77 -6.71
CA LEU A 224 3.09 16.09 -6.02
C LEU A 224 2.32 17.20 -6.75
N THR A 225 3.00 18.24 -7.24
CA THR A 225 2.38 19.32 -8.01
C THR A 225 1.79 18.80 -9.32
N GLU A 226 2.50 17.90 -10.00
CA GLU A 226 1.98 17.25 -11.21
C GLU A 226 0.74 16.41 -10.93
N LEU A 227 0.71 15.67 -9.81
CA LEU A 227 -0.47 14.91 -9.39
C LEU A 227 -1.69 15.80 -9.16
N LEU A 228 -1.52 16.96 -8.50
CA LEU A 228 -2.61 17.92 -8.30
C LEU A 228 -3.17 18.46 -9.62
N ARG A 229 -2.29 18.74 -10.57
CA ARG A 229 -2.66 19.28 -11.89
C ARG A 229 -3.35 18.23 -12.76
N GLU A 230 -2.84 17.01 -12.78
CA GLU A 230 -3.29 15.96 -13.71
C GLU A 230 -4.47 15.15 -13.18
N TYR A 231 -4.62 15.05 -11.85
CA TYR A 231 -5.67 14.24 -11.22
C TYR A 231 -6.42 15.01 -10.11
N PRO A 232 -6.98 16.19 -10.41
CA PRO A 232 -7.67 17.02 -9.41
C PRO A 232 -8.87 16.28 -8.80
N GLY A 233 -9.12 16.52 -7.50
CA GLY A 233 -10.28 15.95 -6.79
C GLY A 233 -10.16 14.48 -6.38
N THR A 234 -9.05 13.82 -6.70
CA THR A 234 -8.76 12.46 -6.24
C THR A 234 -8.31 12.43 -4.77
N ALA A 235 -8.35 11.25 -4.16
CA ALA A 235 -7.84 11.08 -2.79
C ALA A 235 -6.32 11.30 -2.75
N GLU A 236 -5.60 10.85 -3.79
CA GLU A 236 -4.16 11.04 -3.95
C GLU A 236 -3.81 12.52 -4.06
N ALA A 237 -4.59 13.31 -4.83
CA ALA A 237 -4.41 14.75 -4.92
C ALA A 237 -4.62 15.45 -3.56
N ARG A 238 -5.69 15.11 -2.83
CA ARG A 238 -5.90 15.68 -1.47
C ARG A 238 -4.76 15.33 -0.52
N ALA A 239 -4.24 14.11 -0.57
CA ALA A 239 -3.08 13.74 0.21
C ALA A 239 -1.82 14.53 -0.22
N ALA A 240 -1.64 14.74 -1.53
CA ALA A 240 -0.51 15.50 -2.06
C ALA A 240 -0.53 16.98 -1.64
N GLU A 241 -1.70 17.62 -1.56
CA GLU A 241 -1.87 18.99 -1.03
C GLU A 241 -1.27 19.12 0.38
N VAL A 242 -1.65 18.21 1.29
CA VAL A 242 -1.19 18.22 2.69
C VAL A 242 0.34 18.09 2.78
N ILE A 243 0.94 17.25 1.93
CA ILE A 243 2.39 17.04 1.93
C ILE A 243 3.13 18.24 1.32
N LEU A 244 2.59 18.86 0.26
CA LEU A 244 3.16 20.08 -0.31
C LEU A 244 3.11 21.26 0.67
N GLU A 245 2.04 21.40 1.44
CA GLU A 245 1.97 22.38 2.53
C GLU A 245 3.05 22.12 3.57
N ALA A 246 3.25 20.85 3.96
CA ALA A 246 4.28 20.47 4.92
C ALA A 246 5.71 20.74 4.42
N LEU A 247 5.97 20.58 3.12
CA LEU A 247 7.25 20.91 2.47
C LEU A 247 7.49 22.43 2.45
N THR A 248 6.49 23.20 2.03
CA THR A 248 6.61 24.67 1.90
C THR A 248 6.70 25.40 3.24
N ALA A 249 6.05 24.89 4.28
CA ALA A 249 6.10 25.45 5.64
C ALA A 249 7.48 25.32 6.30
N GLN A 250 8.37 24.47 5.79
CA GLN A 250 9.72 24.25 6.34
C GLN A 250 10.81 25.08 5.65
N GLY A 251 10.50 25.66 4.48
CA GLY A 251 11.38 26.58 3.76
C GLY A 251 11.31 28.04 4.25
N ARG A 252 10.56 28.31 5.33
CA ARG A 252 10.42 29.63 5.99
C ARG A 252 10.99 29.58 7.41
#